data_AF-A0A836L7D1-F1
#
_entry.id   AF-A0A836L7D1-F1
#
_cell.length_a   1.000
_cell.length_b   1.000
_cell.length_c   1.000
_cell.angle_alpha   90.00
_cell.angle_beta   90.00
_cell.angle_gamma   90.00
#
_symmetry.space_group_name_H-M   'P 1'
#
loop_
_entity.id
_entity.type
_entity.pdbx_description
1 polymer ?
#
loop_
_entity_poly.entity_id
_entity_poly.type
_entity_poly.pdbx_seq_one_letter_code
_entity_poly.pdbx_strand_id
1 'polypeptide(L)'
;MLRRRALWCLKARPKTVNIKPGSNRFLDPTTEAKARDIFAVPDFPNKAVLHNWRFFIKAGKAATGPPVGQEFSKLGLKAMDFAKAFNDRTKPHFKDDIELIVRIQVYFDKSYIFRIEPPPTAWFLLRAIRKKRGETGPVVLRGSYCAYLTLEMCYEIAKMKQMSWGKVEYPPIEVRVRRVIGQARRMGIAIIGIDTAHSSPVKGMTEKQYLEESEKYRKVHMTQYEALKAKELESAPLIERLHRPNMAPLSNAQLEEGLKDANLLNALWRSSHPKSLFTQDTRNREMARRYLNTRGWFSEMTPEEMRVVFLNYRLPQQDRQRQLNMTDEQAQSQTYWSRDAAPSH
;
A
#
# COMPACT_ATOMS: atom_id res chain seq x y z
N MET A 1 -4.62 26.34 58.43
CA MET A 1 -5.73 26.18 57.47
C MET A 1 -5.46 27.03 56.24
N LEU A 2 -5.11 26.42 55.09
CA LEU A 2 -5.16 26.94 53.69
C LEU A 2 -4.05 26.30 52.83
N ARG A 3 -4.10 24.97 52.68
CA ARG A 3 -3.44 24.22 51.59
C ARG A 3 -4.40 23.18 51.02
N ARG A 4 -5.64 23.58 50.75
CA ARG A 4 -6.66 22.74 50.09
C ARG A 4 -7.39 23.54 49.01
N ARG A 5 -6.68 23.95 47.96
CA ARG A 5 -7.30 24.51 46.72
C ARG A 5 -6.46 24.26 45.45
N ALA A 6 -5.76 23.12 45.34
CA ALA A 6 -4.84 22.89 44.21
C ALA A 6 -5.15 21.67 43.32
N LEU A 7 -6.25 20.93 43.50
CA LEU A 7 -6.41 19.63 42.81
C LEU A 7 -7.80 19.33 42.24
N TRP A 8 -8.65 20.35 42.08
CA TRP A 8 -9.89 20.22 41.34
C TRP A 8 -9.80 21.06 40.06
N CYS A 9 -10.22 20.48 38.93
CA CYS A 9 -10.27 21.06 37.58
C CYS A 9 -9.07 20.84 36.62
N LEU A 10 -8.37 19.70 36.72
CA LEU A 10 -7.67 19.08 35.56
C LEU A 10 -8.12 17.63 35.31
N LYS A 11 -9.34 17.28 35.72
CA LYS A 11 -10.02 16.04 35.34
C LYS A 11 -11.06 16.35 34.27
N ALA A 12 -10.59 16.55 33.04
CA ALA A 12 -11.43 16.42 31.86
C ALA A 12 -10.63 15.69 30.77
N ARG A 13 -10.80 14.37 30.68
CA ARG A 13 -10.73 13.68 29.39
C ARG A 13 -12.12 13.12 29.11
N PRO A 14 -12.96 13.86 28.37
CA PRO A 14 -13.75 13.21 27.32
C PRO A 14 -13.75 14.08 26.05
N LYS A 15 -13.83 13.57 24.82
CA LYS A 15 -14.41 12.33 24.31
C LYS A 15 -13.37 11.50 23.55
N THR A 16 -13.28 10.21 23.83
CA THR A 16 -12.72 9.24 22.89
C THR A 16 -13.75 9.01 21.80
N VAL A 17 -13.45 9.42 20.57
CA VAL A 17 -14.43 9.39 19.46
C VAL A 17 -14.80 7.95 19.09
N ASN A 18 -13.84 7.02 19.10
CA ASN A 18 -14.09 5.61 18.87
C ASN A 18 -13.05 4.75 19.62
N ILE A 19 -13.53 3.76 20.38
CA ILE A 19 -12.70 2.87 21.21
C ILE A 19 -12.50 1.51 20.52
N LYS A 20 -13.20 1.24 19.41
CA LYS A 20 -13.08 -0.05 18.70
C LYS A 20 -11.67 -0.19 18.09
N PRO A 21 -11.01 -1.35 18.23
CA PRO A 21 -9.65 -1.54 17.75
C PRO A 21 -9.60 -1.44 16.22
N GLY A 22 -8.89 -0.44 15.71
CA GLY A 22 -8.55 -0.34 14.29
C GLY A 22 -9.73 0.06 13.39
N SER A 23 -10.78 0.64 13.97
CA SER A 23 -11.97 1.11 13.23
C SER A 23 -11.72 2.42 12.47
N ASN A 24 -10.83 3.29 12.97
CA ASN A 24 -10.52 4.60 12.39
C ASN A 24 -9.53 4.48 11.20
N ARG A 25 -9.93 3.77 10.14
CA ARG A 25 -9.12 3.56 8.93
C ARG A 25 -9.39 4.57 7.83
N PHE A 26 -10.65 5.00 7.68
CA PHE A 26 -11.10 5.84 6.59
C PHE A 26 -11.34 7.28 7.03
N LEU A 27 -11.53 8.16 6.05
CA LEU A 27 -11.94 9.52 6.31
C LEU A 27 -13.43 9.55 6.64
N ASP A 28 -13.89 10.70 7.14
CA ASP A 28 -15.32 10.92 7.30
C ASP A 28 -16.04 10.77 5.94
N PRO A 29 -17.20 10.08 5.85
CA PRO A 29 -17.86 9.80 4.58
C PRO A 29 -18.17 11.06 3.75
N THR A 30 -18.45 12.19 4.40
CA THR A 30 -18.71 13.46 3.71
C THR A 30 -17.47 14.01 3.02
N THR A 31 -16.30 13.87 3.66
CA THR A 31 -15.02 14.32 3.13
C THR A 31 -14.55 13.38 2.02
N GLU A 32 -14.79 12.07 2.18
CA GLU A 32 -14.47 11.06 1.19
C GLU A 32 -15.29 11.23 -0.09
N ALA A 33 -16.60 11.48 0.01
CA ALA A 33 -17.46 11.74 -1.13
C ALA A 33 -17.00 12.97 -1.94
N LYS A 34 -16.70 14.08 -1.25
CA LYS A 34 -16.15 15.29 -1.90
C LYS A 34 -14.80 15.02 -2.57
N ALA A 35 -13.92 14.27 -1.91
CA ALA A 35 -12.62 13.94 -2.47
C ALA A 35 -12.73 13.02 -3.69
N ARG A 36 -13.69 12.07 -3.70
CA ARG A 36 -13.98 11.21 -4.85
C ARG A 36 -14.40 12.00 -6.09
N ASP A 37 -15.25 13.00 -5.90
CA ASP A 37 -15.73 13.85 -7.00
C ASP A 37 -14.60 14.72 -7.58
N ILE A 38 -13.88 15.43 -6.71
CA ILE A 38 -12.84 16.39 -7.14
C ILE A 38 -11.60 15.68 -7.71
N PHE A 39 -11.16 14.59 -7.07
CA PHE A 39 -9.98 13.83 -7.47
C PHE A 39 -10.33 12.59 -8.31
N ALA A 40 -11.49 12.63 -8.97
CA ALA A 40 -11.90 11.59 -9.90
C ALA A 40 -10.85 11.43 -11.00
N VAL A 41 -10.57 10.18 -11.36
CA VAL A 41 -9.71 9.86 -12.50
C VAL A 41 -10.61 9.86 -13.73
N PRO A 42 -10.40 10.76 -14.71
CA PRO A 42 -11.15 10.72 -15.96
C PRO A 42 -10.79 9.46 -16.76
N ASP A 43 -11.73 8.98 -17.58
CA ASP A 43 -11.48 7.85 -18.45
C ASP A 43 -10.38 8.20 -19.47
N PHE A 44 -9.38 7.33 -19.56
CA PHE A 44 -8.28 7.53 -20.48
C PHE A 44 -8.70 7.06 -21.87
N PRO A 45 -8.65 7.94 -22.90
CA PRO A 45 -8.80 7.50 -24.27
C PRO A 45 -7.59 6.63 -24.65
N ASN A 46 -7.83 5.58 -25.42
CA ASN A 46 -6.80 4.69 -25.96
C ASN A 46 -6.01 5.36 -27.10
N LYS A 47 -5.49 6.57 -26.85
CA LYS A 47 -4.74 7.40 -27.80
C LYS A 47 -3.28 7.48 -27.38
N ALA A 48 -2.39 7.65 -28.35
CA ALA A 48 -0.97 7.86 -28.07
C ALA A 48 -0.75 9.18 -27.31
N VAL A 49 -0.04 9.10 -26.18
CA VAL A 49 0.31 10.25 -25.34
C VAL A 49 1.61 10.86 -25.88
N LEU A 50 1.58 12.17 -26.17
CA LEU A 50 2.77 12.93 -26.53
C LEU A 50 3.51 13.45 -25.30
N HIS A 51 2.79 14.08 -24.36
CA HIS A 51 3.40 14.74 -23.21
C HIS A 51 2.68 14.36 -21.90
N ASN A 52 3.47 14.17 -20.85
CA ASN A 52 2.99 13.96 -19.49
C ASN A 52 3.55 15.06 -18.59
N TRP A 53 2.72 16.04 -18.24
CA TRP A 53 3.12 17.14 -17.38
C TRP A 53 2.62 16.98 -15.95
N ARG A 54 3.37 17.58 -15.02
CA ARG A 54 3.01 17.67 -13.61
C ARG A 54 3.29 19.08 -13.11
N PHE A 55 2.24 19.74 -12.64
CA PHE A 55 2.32 21.09 -12.07
C PHE A 55 1.86 21.10 -10.62
N PHE A 56 2.33 22.10 -9.87
CA PHE A 56 1.81 22.45 -8.56
C PHE A 56 1.04 23.76 -8.70
N ILE A 57 -0.27 23.71 -8.45
CA ILE A 57 -1.17 24.85 -8.66
C ILE A 57 -1.98 25.07 -7.39
N LYS A 58 -2.03 26.32 -6.93
CA LYS A 58 -2.87 26.69 -5.79
C LYS A 58 -4.34 26.58 -6.17
N ALA A 59 -5.14 25.97 -5.29
CA ALA A 59 -6.57 25.81 -5.50
C ALA A 59 -7.26 27.16 -5.76
N GLY A 60 -8.14 27.21 -6.77
CA GLY A 60 -8.90 28.40 -7.15
C GLY A 60 -8.08 29.55 -7.75
N LYS A 61 -6.77 29.38 -7.95
CA LYS A 61 -5.84 30.42 -8.43
C LYS A 61 -4.95 29.93 -9.58
N ALA A 62 -5.50 29.18 -10.52
CA ALA A 62 -4.80 28.88 -11.78
C ALA A 62 -4.67 30.16 -12.62
N ALA A 63 -3.44 30.49 -13.00
CA ALA A 63 -3.10 31.60 -13.88
C ALA A 63 -2.54 31.07 -15.20
N THR A 64 -2.77 31.79 -16.29
CA THR A 64 -2.22 31.50 -17.64
C THR A 64 -0.77 31.95 -17.80
N GLY A 65 -0.11 32.38 -16.72
CA GLY A 65 1.29 32.76 -16.72
C GLY A 65 2.26 31.56 -16.78
N PRO A 66 3.58 31.83 -16.75
CA PRO A 66 4.60 30.79 -16.60
C PRO A 66 4.36 30.00 -15.28
N PRO A 67 4.53 28.67 -15.21
CA PRO A 67 5.04 27.71 -16.20
C PRO A 67 3.97 27.08 -17.11
N VAL A 68 2.69 27.07 -16.70
CA VAL A 68 1.63 26.35 -17.42
C VAL A 68 1.38 26.98 -18.79
N GLY A 69 1.29 28.31 -18.86
CA GLY A 69 1.07 29.01 -20.13
C GLY A 69 2.18 28.76 -21.15
N GLN A 70 3.44 28.66 -20.71
CA GLN A 70 4.57 28.40 -21.61
C GLN A 70 4.49 27.00 -22.24
N GLU A 71 4.18 25.97 -21.46
CA GLU A 71 4.06 24.60 -21.96
C GLU A 71 2.87 24.43 -22.92
N PHE A 72 1.73 25.05 -22.60
CA PHE A 72 0.56 25.04 -23.49
C PHE A 72 0.83 25.78 -24.81
N SER A 73 1.48 26.94 -24.76
CA SER A 73 1.84 27.72 -25.96
C SER A 73 2.79 26.98 -26.88
N LYS A 74 3.76 26.20 -26.35
CA LYS A 74 4.67 25.37 -27.17
C LYS A 74 3.92 24.37 -28.06
N LEU A 75 2.77 23.86 -27.60
CA LEU A 75 1.94 22.92 -28.35
C LEU A 75 0.79 23.59 -29.14
N GLY A 76 0.64 24.91 -29.01
CA GLY A 76 -0.48 25.66 -29.61
C GLY A 76 -1.83 25.41 -28.95
N LEU A 77 -1.84 25.13 -27.64
CA LEU A 77 -3.05 24.85 -26.85
C LEU A 77 -3.53 26.10 -26.09
N LYS A 78 -4.85 26.21 -25.89
CA LYS A 78 -5.46 27.32 -25.12
C LYS A 78 -5.37 27.06 -23.61
N ALA A 79 -4.44 27.73 -22.94
CA ALA A 79 -4.26 27.62 -21.47
C ALA A 79 -5.42 28.21 -20.65
N MET A 80 -6.19 29.16 -21.22
CA MET A 80 -7.29 29.83 -20.53
C MET A 80 -8.43 28.86 -20.19
N ASP A 81 -8.76 27.95 -21.10
CA ASP A 81 -9.81 26.95 -20.92
C ASP A 81 -9.48 26.01 -19.77
N PHE A 82 -8.21 25.59 -19.68
CA PHE A 82 -7.70 24.81 -18.56
C PHE A 82 -7.78 25.59 -17.23
N ALA A 83 -7.30 26.84 -17.20
CA ALA A 83 -7.29 27.65 -15.98
C ALA A 83 -8.72 27.87 -15.44
N LYS A 84 -9.68 28.13 -16.32
CA LYS A 84 -11.10 28.26 -15.94
C LYS A 84 -11.66 26.95 -15.39
N ALA A 85 -11.53 25.85 -16.14
CA ALA A 85 -12.01 24.54 -15.72
C ALA A 85 -11.39 24.08 -14.38
N PHE A 86 -10.11 24.38 -14.14
CA PHE A 86 -9.46 24.09 -12.87
C PHE A 86 -10.01 24.94 -11.73
N ASN A 87 -10.18 26.25 -11.94
CA ASN A 87 -10.69 27.16 -10.91
C ASN A 87 -12.14 26.83 -10.52
N ASP A 88 -12.99 26.53 -11.50
CA ASP A 88 -14.39 26.17 -11.25
C ASP A 88 -14.52 24.88 -10.41
N ARG A 89 -13.64 23.89 -10.67
CA ARG A 89 -13.61 22.63 -9.89
C ARG A 89 -13.01 22.79 -8.48
N THR A 90 -12.07 23.71 -8.28
CA THR A 90 -11.28 23.77 -7.04
C THR A 90 -11.70 24.87 -6.08
N LYS A 91 -12.13 26.02 -6.58
CA LYS A 91 -12.50 27.20 -5.79
C LYS A 91 -13.59 26.95 -4.72
N PRO A 92 -14.68 26.18 -4.97
CA PRO A 92 -15.75 26.03 -3.99
C PRO A 92 -15.41 25.06 -2.84
N HIS A 93 -14.41 24.20 -3.00
CA HIS A 93 -14.19 23.06 -2.09
C HIS A 93 -12.92 23.16 -1.25
N PHE A 94 -11.95 23.97 -1.65
CA PHE A 94 -10.67 24.08 -0.95
C PHE A 94 -10.52 25.42 -0.22
N LYS A 95 -9.83 25.37 0.91
CA LYS A 95 -9.37 26.57 1.60
C LYS A 95 -8.28 27.26 0.78
N ASP A 96 -8.13 28.56 1.01
CA ASP A 96 -7.09 29.34 0.39
C ASP A 96 -5.69 28.77 0.66
N ASP A 97 -4.83 28.87 -0.36
CA ASP A 97 -3.39 28.56 -0.28
C ASP A 97 -3.04 27.06 -0.11
N ILE A 98 -3.96 26.17 -0.50
CA ILE A 98 -3.67 24.74 -0.67
C ILE A 98 -3.09 24.50 -2.06
N GLU A 99 -1.91 23.88 -2.11
CA GLU A 99 -1.21 23.57 -3.36
C GLU A 99 -1.55 22.13 -3.81
N LEU A 100 -2.23 22.01 -4.94
CA LEU A 100 -2.67 20.75 -5.53
C LEU A 100 -1.70 20.30 -6.62
N ILE A 101 -1.60 18.98 -6.80
CA ILE A 101 -0.83 18.41 -7.90
C ILE A 101 -1.78 18.28 -9.08
N VAL A 102 -1.44 18.88 -10.22
CA VAL A 102 -2.20 18.71 -11.45
C VAL A 102 -1.36 17.94 -12.44
N ARG A 103 -1.89 16.82 -12.93
CA ARG A 103 -1.27 16.04 -14.00
C ARG A 103 -2.05 16.24 -15.27
N ILE A 104 -1.35 16.66 -16.32
CA ILE A 104 -1.94 16.93 -17.62
C ILE A 104 -1.30 15.95 -18.60
N GLN A 105 -2.14 15.18 -19.28
CA GLN A 105 -1.73 14.30 -20.36
C GLN A 105 -2.19 14.92 -21.67
N VAL A 106 -1.25 15.11 -22.59
CA VAL A 106 -1.53 15.65 -23.93
C VAL A 106 -1.33 14.53 -24.95
N TYR A 107 -2.32 14.31 -25.80
CA TYR A 107 -2.33 13.26 -26.82
C TYR A 107 -1.87 13.79 -28.18
N PHE A 108 -1.67 12.88 -29.15
CA PHE A 108 -1.19 13.21 -30.49
C PHE A 108 -2.10 14.19 -31.26
N ASP A 109 -3.39 14.12 -31.02
CA ASP A 109 -4.42 14.97 -31.62
C ASP A 109 -4.52 16.35 -30.95
N LYS A 110 -3.57 16.69 -30.05
CA LYS A 110 -3.57 17.91 -29.24
C LYS A 110 -4.77 18.02 -28.30
N SER A 111 -5.54 16.94 -28.10
CA SER A 111 -6.47 16.87 -26.98
C SER A 111 -5.70 16.67 -25.69
N TYR A 112 -6.24 17.18 -24.58
CA TYR A 112 -5.62 17.01 -23.27
C TYR A 112 -6.65 16.65 -22.22
N ILE A 113 -6.20 15.86 -21.24
CA ILE A 113 -6.96 15.50 -20.05
C ILE A 113 -6.13 15.88 -18.85
N PHE A 114 -6.76 16.48 -17.84
CA PHE A 114 -6.12 16.77 -16.58
C PHE A 114 -6.80 16.05 -15.43
N ARG A 115 -6.00 15.61 -14.47
CA ARG A 115 -6.47 15.08 -13.19
C ARG A 115 -5.84 15.86 -12.05
N ILE A 116 -6.62 16.06 -11.00
CA ILE A 116 -6.21 16.75 -9.79
C ILE A 116 -5.88 15.68 -8.75
N GLU A 117 -4.76 15.85 -8.07
CA GLU A 117 -4.29 15.01 -6.98
C GLU A 117 -4.15 15.85 -5.70
N PRO A 118 -4.32 15.24 -4.52
CA PRO A 118 -4.08 15.93 -3.25
C PRO A 118 -2.62 16.40 -3.14
N PRO A 119 -2.34 17.35 -2.23
CA PRO A 119 -1.00 17.88 -2.02
C PRO A 119 0.09 16.81 -1.84
N PRO A 120 1.36 17.14 -2.14
CA PRO A 120 2.46 16.22 -1.86
C PRO A 120 2.57 15.94 -0.36
N THR A 121 3.08 14.76 0.01
CA THR A 121 3.26 14.40 1.43
C THR A 121 4.12 15.42 2.19
N ALA A 122 5.12 16.00 1.51
CA ALA A 122 5.96 17.04 2.09
C ALA A 122 5.15 18.26 2.55
N TRP A 123 4.12 18.66 1.79
CA TRP A 123 3.23 19.76 2.17
C TRP A 123 2.45 19.40 3.45
N PHE A 124 1.91 18.18 3.53
CA PHE A 124 1.22 17.70 4.73
C PHE A 124 2.14 17.64 5.96
N LEU A 125 3.37 17.14 5.79
CA LEU A 125 4.35 17.05 6.87
C LEU A 125 4.73 18.44 7.39
N LEU A 126 5.02 19.39 6.49
CA LEU A 126 5.35 20.78 6.85
C LEU A 126 4.21 21.46 7.64
N ARG A 127 2.95 21.22 7.22
CA ARG A 127 1.77 21.71 7.94
C ARG A 127 1.60 21.05 9.31
N ALA A 128 1.85 19.74 9.41
CA ALA A 128 1.75 19.01 10.68
C ALA A 128 2.75 19.50 11.73
N ILE A 129 3.99 19.77 11.30
CA ILE A 129 5.06 20.29 12.19
C ILE A 129 5.08 21.83 12.29
N ARG A 130 4.22 22.52 11.53
CA ARG A 130 4.15 23.99 11.44
C ARG A 130 5.47 24.67 11.07
N LYS A 131 6.23 24.08 10.13
CA LYS A 131 7.50 24.63 9.62
C LYS A 131 7.43 25.03 8.17
N LYS A 132 8.32 25.93 7.75
CA LYS A 132 8.50 26.33 6.35
C LYS A 132 9.49 25.41 5.62
N ARG A 133 9.46 25.39 4.29
CA ARG A 133 10.29 24.49 3.45
C ARG A 133 11.80 24.60 3.72
N GLY A 134 12.31 25.81 3.99
CA GLY A 134 13.74 26.03 4.27
C GLY A 134 14.20 25.58 5.66
N GLU A 135 13.26 25.35 6.59
CA GLU A 135 13.54 24.94 7.97
C GLU A 135 13.68 23.43 8.14
N THR A 136 13.41 22.68 7.07
CA THR A 136 13.57 21.21 7.02
C THR A 136 14.71 20.83 6.09
N GLY A 137 15.36 19.71 6.39
CA GLY A 137 16.43 19.17 5.56
C GLY A 137 16.93 17.83 6.10
N PRO A 138 17.64 17.05 5.28
CA PRO A 138 18.25 15.80 5.73
C PRO A 138 19.09 15.98 7.00
N VAL A 139 18.99 15.03 7.94
CA VAL A 139 19.73 15.08 9.22
C VAL A 139 21.24 15.19 8.97
N VAL A 140 21.77 14.49 7.98
CA VAL A 140 23.20 14.52 7.60
C VAL A 140 23.67 15.94 7.25
N LEU A 141 22.81 16.76 6.63
CA LEU A 141 23.15 18.13 6.24
C LEU A 141 22.98 19.14 7.38
N ARG A 142 22.08 18.88 8.33
CA ARG A 142 21.76 19.80 9.45
C ARG A 142 22.42 19.43 10.78
N GLY A 143 22.93 18.20 10.93
CA GLY A 143 23.48 17.67 12.18
C GLY A 143 22.45 17.46 13.30
N SER A 144 21.17 17.76 13.09
CA SER A 144 20.11 17.66 14.10
C SER A 144 18.75 17.35 13.48
N TYR A 145 17.85 16.79 14.29
CA TYR A 145 16.46 16.57 13.90
C TYR A 145 15.69 17.89 13.89
N CYS A 146 14.89 18.11 12.84
CA CYS A 146 14.14 19.34 12.63
C CYS A 146 12.93 19.48 13.56
N ALA A 147 12.25 18.36 13.83
CA ALA A 147 11.04 18.28 14.64
C ALA A 147 10.78 16.83 15.06
N TYR A 148 9.91 16.65 16.06
CA TYR A 148 9.35 15.35 16.44
C TYR A 148 7.92 15.21 15.92
N LEU A 149 7.57 14.01 15.45
CA LEU A 149 6.24 13.67 14.95
C LEU A 149 5.79 12.34 15.55
N THR A 150 4.51 12.23 15.89
CA THR A 150 3.92 10.96 16.35
C THR A 150 3.46 10.13 15.17
N LEU A 151 3.43 8.79 15.35
CA LEU A 151 2.90 7.89 14.33
C LEU A 151 1.44 8.17 13.97
N GLU A 152 0.63 8.61 14.93
CA GLU A 152 -0.77 8.98 14.73
C GLU A 152 -0.94 10.06 13.66
N MET A 153 -0.09 11.10 13.67
CA MET A 153 -0.11 12.13 12.65
C MET A 153 0.24 11.57 11.26
N CYS A 154 1.17 10.61 11.19
CA CYS A 154 1.48 9.90 9.95
C CYS A 154 0.29 9.08 9.44
N TYR A 155 -0.49 8.46 10.33
CA TYR A 155 -1.73 7.75 9.95
C TYR A 155 -2.75 8.71 9.34
N GLU A 156 -3.01 9.87 9.95
CA GLU A 156 -3.95 10.86 9.40
C GLU A 156 -3.50 11.39 8.04
N ILE A 157 -2.20 11.65 7.85
CA ILE A 157 -1.65 12.05 6.55
C ILE A 157 -1.82 10.93 5.51
N ALA A 158 -1.62 9.66 5.90
CA ALA A 158 -1.76 8.51 5.02
C ALA A 158 -3.22 8.23 4.60
N LYS A 159 -4.21 8.59 5.44
CA LYS A 159 -5.65 8.51 5.08
C LYS A 159 -5.99 9.45 3.92
N MET A 160 -5.44 10.66 3.94
CA MET A 160 -5.61 11.65 2.86
C MET A 160 -4.86 11.27 1.58
N LYS A 161 -3.73 10.56 1.70
CA LYS A 161 -2.88 10.20 0.56
C LYS A 161 -3.15 8.78 0.08
N GLN A 162 -4.21 8.66 -0.71
CA GLN A 162 -4.65 7.40 -1.30
C GLN A 162 -4.03 7.16 -2.68
N MET A 163 -4.03 5.91 -3.16
CA MET A 163 -3.60 5.61 -4.52
C MET A 163 -4.70 5.96 -5.54
N SER A 164 -5.94 5.60 -5.24
CA SER A 164 -7.13 5.94 -6.01
C SER A 164 -8.29 6.21 -5.06
N TRP A 165 -9.05 7.27 -5.33
CA TRP A 165 -10.23 7.62 -4.51
C TRP A 165 -11.44 6.71 -4.76
N GLY A 166 -11.45 5.97 -5.88
CA GLY A 166 -12.48 4.96 -6.15
C GLY A 166 -12.36 3.72 -5.25
N LYS A 167 -11.13 3.34 -4.87
CA LYS A 167 -10.84 2.22 -3.97
C LYS A 167 -9.93 2.66 -2.83
N VAL A 168 -10.53 3.34 -1.86
CA VAL A 168 -9.88 3.99 -0.71
C VAL A 168 -9.13 3.01 0.21
N GLU A 169 -9.61 1.77 0.27
CA GLU A 169 -9.04 0.70 1.10
C GLU A 169 -7.66 0.28 0.63
N TYR A 170 -7.39 0.41 -0.67
CA TYR A 170 -6.17 -0.06 -1.31
C TYR A 170 -5.23 1.09 -1.69
N PRO A 171 -3.92 0.99 -1.40
CA PRO A 171 -3.26 -0.02 -0.57
C PRO A 171 -3.60 0.12 0.93
N PRO A 172 -3.41 -0.93 1.74
CA PRO A 172 -3.66 -0.89 3.18
C PRO A 172 -2.92 0.26 3.84
N ILE A 173 -3.56 0.87 4.85
CA ILE A 173 -3.05 2.08 5.51
C ILE A 173 -1.67 1.86 6.14
N GLU A 174 -1.43 0.66 6.67
CA GLU A 174 -0.18 0.22 7.28
C GLU A 174 0.99 0.33 6.28
N VAL A 175 0.75 0.04 5.00
CA VAL A 175 1.76 0.18 3.92
C VAL A 175 1.95 1.63 3.52
N ARG A 176 0.88 2.42 3.45
CA ARG A 176 0.96 3.86 3.15
C ARG A 176 1.75 4.62 4.19
N VAL A 177 1.51 4.33 5.47
CA VAL A 177 2.19 4.97 6.60
C VAL A 177 3.70 4.78 6.54
N ARG A 178 4.19 3.58 6.20
CA ARG A 178 5.64 3.35 6.01
C ARG A 178 6.26 4.30 4.99
N ARG A 179 5.54 4.61 3.89
CA ARG A 179 6.02 5.56 2.88
C ARG A 179 6.06 7.00 3.41
N VAL A 180 5.06 7.40 4.19
CA VAL A 180 4.99 8.72 4.84
C VAL A 180 6.13 8.88 5.86
N ILE A 181 6.33 7.87 6.71
CA ILE A 181 7.44 7.79 7.70
C ILE A 181 8.79 7.92 6.99
N GLY A 182 9.01 7.15 5.93
CA GLY A 182 10.26 7.22 5.17
C GLY A 182 10.51 8.60 4.56
N GLN A 183 9.46 9.28 4.10
CA GLN A 183 9.57 10.66 3.62
C GLN A 183 9.84 11.66 4.76
N ALA A 184 9.20 11.51 5.92
CA ALA A 184 9.44 12.35 7.09
C ALA A 184 10.90 12.22 7.59
N ARG A 185 11.44 11.00 7.65
CA ARG A 185 12.84 10.74 7.97
C ARG A 185 13.81 11.39 6.98
N ARG A 186 13.52 11.33 5.67
CA ARG A 186 14.33 12.04 4.64
C ARG A 186 14.29 13.57 4.81
N MET A 187 13.21 14.11 5.36
CA MET A 187 13.08 15.55 5.68
C MET A 187 13.72 15.94 7.02
N GLY A 188 14.32 14.99 7.73
CA GLY A 188 14.94 15.21 9.04
C GLY A 188 13.96 15.31 10.20
N ILE A 189 12.77 14.73 10.08
CA ILE A 189 11.77 14.69 11.14
C ILE A 189 11.93 13.35 11.90
N ALA A 190 12.12 13.42 13.22
CA ALA A 190 12.20 12.25 14.09
C ALA A 190 10.81 11.73 14.45
N ILE A 191 10.62 10.41 14.42
CA ILE A 191 9.33 9.78 14.70
C ILE A 191 9.39 9.08 16.05
N ILE A 192 8.48 9.49 16.93
CA ILE A 192 8.38 8.94 18.28
C ILE A 192 7.92 7.47 18.20
N GLY A 193 8.63 6.59 18.90
CA GLY A 193 8.38 5.15 18.95
C GLY A 193 9.10 4.33 17.87
N ILE A 194 9.79 4.96 16.92
CA ILE A 194 10.66 4.29 15.94
C ILE A 194 12.09 4.79 16.07
N ASP A 195 12.28 6.12 15.94
CA ASP A 195 13.61 6.73 16.01
C ASP A 195 14.01 7.02 17.47
N THR A 196 13.02 7.00 18.39
CA THR A 196 13.21 7.10 19.84
C THR A 196 12.99 5.73 20.49
N ALA A 197 13.74 5.44 21.56
CA ALA A 197 13.66 4.16 22.26
C ALA A 197 12.30 3.91 22.94
N HIS A 198 11.64 4.98 23.40
CA HIS A 198 10.35 4.92 24.07
C HIS A 198 9.26 5.63 23.26
N SER A 199 8.01 5.21 23.49
CA SER A 199 6.80 5.92 23.04
C SER A 199 6.50 7.10 23.96
N SER A 200 5.62 8.00 23.53
CA SER A 200 5.14 9.10 24.38
C SER A 200 4.49 8.55 25.65
N PRO A 201 4.86 9.06 26.84
CA PRO A 201 4.34 8.55 28.11
C PRO A 201 2.83 8.84 28.25
N VAL A 202 2.08 7.83 28.70
CA VAL A 202 0.63 7.93 28.89
C VAL A 202 0.33 8.21 30.37
N LYS A 203 -0.28 9.37 30.63
CA LYS A 203 -0.68 9.75 32.00
C LYS A 203 -1.74 8.79 32.55
N GLY A 204 -1.44 8.13 33.67
CA GLY A 204 -2.37 7.27 34.40
C GLY A 204 -2.24 5.77 34.11
N MET A 205 -1.25 5.37 33.30
CA MET A 205 -0.91 3.97 33.05
C MET A 205 0.54 3.73 33.44
N THR A 206 0.85 2.53 33.93
CA THR A 206 2.25 2.10 34.14
C THR A 206 2.85 1.59 32.83
N GLU A 207 4.18 1.60 32.71
CA GLU A 207 4.87 1.12 31.50
C GLU A 207 4.56 -0.36 31.20
N LYS A 208 4.48 -1.20 32.24
CA LYS A 208 4.11 -2.62 32.10
C LYS A 208 2.72 -2.79 31.50
N GLN A 209 1.73 -2.07 32.03
CA GLN A 209 0.36 -2.09 31.51
C GLN A 209 0.30 -1.64 30.04
N TYR A 210 1.06 -0.60 29.68
CA TYR A 210 1.14 -0.11 28.30
C TYR A 210 1.72 -1.16 27.34
N LEU A 211 2.76 -1.89 27.76
CA LEU A 211 3.36 -2.94 26.95
C LEU A 211 2.40 -4.12 26.73
N GLU A 212 1.71 -4.58 27.78
CA GLU A 212 0.71 -5.65 27.70
C GLU A 212 -0.46 -5.28 26.78
N GLU A 213 -0.98 -4.05 26.91
CA GLU A 213 -2.03 -3.55 26.02
C GLU A 213 -1.54 -3.45 24.56
N SER A 214 -0.32 -2.93 24.35
CA SER A 214 0.28 -2.81 23.02
C SER A 214 0.43 -4.17 22.33
N GLU A 215 0.86 -5.21 23.05
CA GLU A 215 0.95 -6.57 22.52
C GLU A 215 -0.42 -7.13 22.14
N LYS A 216 -1.43 -6.93 22.99
CA LYS A 216 -2.81 -7.34 22.71
C LYS A 216 -3.35 -6.67 21.46
N TYR A 217 -3.23 -5.34 21.36
CA TYR A 217 -3.69 -4.60 20.17
C TYR A 217 -2.90 -4.97 18.92
N ARG A 218 -1.60 -5.20 19.02
CA ARG A 218 -0.76 -5.64 17.90
C ARG A 218 -1.26 -6.96 17.32
N LYS A 219 -1.59 -7.94 18.15
CA LYS A 219 -2.16 -9.23 17.70
C LYS A 219 -3.50 -9.02 16.96
N VAL A 220 -4.39 -8.21 17.52
CA VAL A 220 -5.69 -7.88 16.90
C VAL A 220 -5.51 -7.15 15.56
N HIS A 221 -4.57 -6.21 15.46
CA HIS A 221 -4.33 -5.51 14.19
C HIS A 221 -3.68 -6.40 13.13
N MET A 222 -2.84 -7.36 13.52
CA MET A 222 -2.27 -8.33 12.58
C MET A 222 -3.36 -9.21 11.97
N THR A 223 -4.30 -9.72 12.76
CA THR A 223 -5.41 -10.53 12.23
C THR A 223 -6.33 -9.73 11.32
N GLN A 224 -6.62 -8.46 11.67
CA GLN A 224 -7.37 -7.55 10.80
C GLN A 224 -6.64 -7.28 9.47
N TYR A 225 -5.33 -7.05 9.52
CA TYR A 225 -4.51 -6.80 8.34
C TYR A 225 -4.46 -8.02 7.41
N GLU A 226 -4.30 -9.23 7.97
CA GLU A 226 -4.32 -10.48 7.21
C GLU A 226 -5.67 -10.71 6.53
N ALA A 227 -6.79 -10.45 7.22
CA ALA A 227 -8.13 -10.56 6.65
C ALA A 227 -8.35 -9.55 5.50
N LEU A 228 -7.84 -8.32 5.63
CA LEU A 228 -7.90 -7.34 4.54
C LEU A 228 -7.05 -7.76 3.34
N LYS A 229 -5.87 -8.34 3.59
CA LYS A 229 -5.01 -8.87 2.53
C LYS A 229 -5.62 -10.07 1.81
N ALA A 230 -6.34 -10.93 2.52
CA ALA A 230 -7.11 -12.02 1.91
C ALA A 230 -8.19 -11.46 0.97
N LYS A 231 -9.01 -10.50 1.44
CA LYS A 231 -10.02 -9.82 0.59
C LYS A 231 -9.42 -9.11 -0.63
N GLU A 232 -8.27 -8.48 -0.45
CA GLU A 232 -7.53 -7.84 -1.55
C GLU A 232 -7.15 -8.87 -2.62
N LEU A 233 -6.59 -10.01 -2.20
CA LEU A 233 -6.23 -11.12 -3.10
C LEU A 233 -7.47 -11.77 -3.74
N GLU A 234 -8.60 -11.78 -3.04
CA GLU A 234 -9.85 -12.27 -3.62
C GLU A 234 -10.27 -11.45 -4.84
N SER A 235 -10.12 -10.12 -4.76
CA SER A 235 -10.43 -9.19 -5.85
C SER A 235 -9.35 -9.09 -6.95
N ALA A 236 -8.18 -9.69 -6.71
CA ALA A 236 -7.04 -9.65 -7.63
C ALA A 236 -7.25 -10.63 -8.82
N PRO A 237 -6.56 -10.42 -9.97
CA PRO A 237 -6.62 -11.36 -11.07
C PRO A 237 -6.11 -12.75 -10.65
N LEU A 238 -6.69 -13.79 -11.24
CA LEU A 238 -6.42 -15.19 -10.88
C LEU A 238 -4.93 -15.56 -10.90
N ILE A 239 -4.14 -14.92 -11.78
CA ILE A 239 -2.70 -15.15 -11.92
C ILE A 239 -1.90 -14.92 -10.64
N GLU A 240 -2.40 -14.09 -9.71
CA GLU A 240 -1.73 -13.85 -8.42
C GLU A 240 -1.89 -15.02 -7.43
N ARG A 241 -2.92 -15.87 -7.64
CA ARG A 241 -3.14 -17.08 -6.84
C ARG A 241 -2.36 -18.28 -7.34
N LEU A 242 -1.85 -18.22 -8.57
CA LEU A 242 -1.08 -19.31 -9.18
C LEU A 242 0.27 -19.51 -8.46
N HIS A 243 0.79 -20.73 -8.57
CA HIS A 243 2.04 -21.12 -7.93
C HIS A 243 3.23 -20.34 -8.50
N ARG A 244 3.86 -19.55 -7.62
CA ARG A 244 5.12 -18.84 -7.89
C ARG A 244 6.13 -19.31 -6.85
N PRO A 245 7.05 -20.23 -7.20
CA PRO A 245 7.92 -20.84 -6.23
C PRO A 245 8.86 -19.80 -5.61
N ASN A 246 9.10 -19.94 -4.31
CA ASN A 246 10.09 -19.12 -3.62
C ASN A 246 11.49 -19.54 -4.07
N MET A 247 12.23 -18.65 -4.73
CA MET A 247 13.59 -18.94 -5.20
C MET A 247 14.67 -18.69 -4.14
N ALA A 248 14.31 -18.12 -2.98
CA ALA A 248 15.27 -17.82 -1.90
C ALA A 248 15.97 -19.04 -1.27
N PRO A 249 15.36 -20.24 -1.18
CA PRO A 249 16.03 -21.44 -0.65
C PRO A 249 17.11 -22.02 -1.57
N LEU A 250 17.15 -21.62 -2.85
CA LEU A 250 18.16 -22.09 -3.80
C LEU A 250 19.51 -21.41 -3.54
N SER A 251 20.60 -22.14 -3.73
CA SER A 251 21.93 -21.54 -3.76
C SER A 251 22.15 -20.76 -5.06
N ASN A 252 23.08 -19.81 -5.06
CA ASN A 252 23.40 -19.03 -6.27
C ASN A 252 23.87 -19.92 -7.42
N ALA A 253 24.65 -20.97 -7.14
CA ALA A 253 25.11 -21.92 -8.16
C ALA A 253 23.93 -22.70 -8.79
N GLN A 254 22.97 -23.14 -7.97
CA GLN A 254 21.75 -23.80 -8.46
C GLN A 254 20.90 -22.84 -9.29
N LEU A 255 20.78 -21.57 -8.89
CA LEU A 255 20.07 -20.56 -9.68
C LEU A 255 20.71 -20.39 -11.06
N GLU A 256 22.04 -20.27 -11.14
CA GLU A 256 22.75 -20.16 -12.41
C GLU A 256 22.59 -21.41 -13.30
N GLU A 257 22.65 -22.60 -12.71
CA GLU A 257 22.42 -23.86 -13.42
C GLU A 257 20.99 -23.94 -13.95
N GLY A 258 19.99 -23.60 -13.13
CA GLY A 258 18.58 -23.59 -13.52
C GLY A 258 18.22 -22.53 -14.57
N LEU A 259 18.98 -21.44 -14.64
CA LEU A 259 18.84 -20.45 -15.72
C LEU A 259 19.44 -20.95 -17.05
N LYS A 260 20.42 -21.86 -17.00
CA LYS A 260 20.97 -22.52 -18.21
C LYS A 260 20.08 -23.65 -18.69
N ASP A 261 19.51 -24.46 -17.79
CA ASP A 261 18.60 -25.55 -18.12
C ASP A 261 17.18 -25.29 -17.60
N ALA A 262 16.26 -24.98 -18.53
CA ALA A 262 14.86 -24.71 -18.22
C ALA A 262 14.12 -25.92 -17.59
N ASN A 263 14.60 -27.14 -17.83
CA ASN A 263 13.96 -28.34 -17.29
C ASN A 263 14.08 -28.44 -15.78
N LEU A 264 15.17 -27.94 -15.19
CA LEU A 264 15.38 -27.96 -13.74
C LEU A 264 14.37 -27.08 -13.01
N LEU A 265 14.19 -25.85 -13.48
CA LEU A 265 13.21 -24.92 -12.89
C LEU A 265 11.77 -25.41 -13.08
N ASN A 266 11.46 -26.02 -14.24
CA ASN A 266 10.14 -26.62 -14.46
C ASN A 266 9.92 -27.85 -13.57
N ALA A 267 10.93 -28.71 -13.40
CA ALA A 267 10.87 -29.84 -12.48
C ALA A 267 10.68 -29.37 -11.02
N LEU A 268 11.36 -28.29 -10.61
CA LEU A 268 11.17 -27.64 -9.31
C LEU A 268 9.74 -27.11 -9.15
N TRP A 269 9.22 -26.44 -10.17
CA TRP A 269 7.85 -25.91 -10.15
C TRP A 269 6.82 -27.04 -10.01
N ARG A 270 6.96 -28.13 -10.76
CA ARG A 270 6.05 -29.29 -10.72
C ARG A 270 6.12 -30.04 -9.38
N SER A 271 7.33 -30.24 -8.86
CA SER A 271 7.56 -30.96 -7.61
C SER A 271 7.07 -30.19 -6.38
N SER A 272 7.20 -28.86 -6.39
CA SER A 272 6.74 -27.98 -5.30
C SER A 272 5.28 -27.51 -5.40
N HIS A 273 4.58 -27.85 -6.48
CA HIS A 273 3.23 -27.33 -6.71
C HIS A 273 2.25 -27.76 -5.59
N PRO A 274 1.37 -26.86 -5.11
CA PRO A 274 0.28 -27.23 -4.21
C PRO A 274 -0.58 -28.37 -4.75
N LYS A 275 -1.15 -29.20 -3.87
CA LYS A 275 -2.11 -30.23 -4.30
C LYS A 275 -3.29 -29.54 -4.99
N SER A 276 -3.55 -29.92 -6.24
CA SER A 276 -4.70 -29.51 -7.02
C SER A 276 -5.11 -30.70 -7.87
N LEU A 277 -6.37 -30.78 -8.29
CA LEU A 277 -6.86 -31.91 -9.07
C LEU A 277 -5.98 -32.20 -10.30
N PHE A 278 -5.56 -31.16 -11.01
CA PHE A 278 -4.75 -31.27 -12.23
C PHE A 278 -3.27 -31.59 -11.98
N THR A 279 -2.79 -31.44 -10.75
CA THR A 279 -1.38 -31.66 -10.40
C THR A 279 -1.18 -32.73 -9.33
N GLN A 280 -2.24 -33.46 -8.95
CA GLN A 280 -2.24 -34.52 -7.95
C GLN A 280 -1.44 -35.76 -8.36
N ASP A 281 -1.07 -35.90 -9.64
CA ASP A 281 -0.28 -37.02 -10.16
C ASP A 281 1.02 -37.26 -9.37
N THR A 282 0.97 -38.28 -8.51
CA THR A 282 2.10 -38.66 -7.64
C THR A 282 3.31 -39.10 -8.47
N ARG A 283 3.08 -39.86 -9.55
CA ARG A 283 4.13 -40.36 -10.45
C ARG A 283 4.93 -39.23 -11.10
N ASN A 284 4.25 -38.26 -11.72
CA ASN A 284 4.89 -37.14 -12.40
C ASN A 284 5.68 -36.27 -11.41
N ARG A 285 5.14 -36.08 -10.20
CA ARG A 285 5.79 -35.32 -9.14
C ARG A 285 7.05 -36.02 -8.60
N GLU A 286 6.96 -37.32 -8.36
CA GLU A 286 8.10 -38.13 -7.93
C GLU A 286 9.20 -38.18 -8.99
N MET A 287 8.85 -38.31 -10.27
CA MET A 287 9.82 -38.27 -11.37
C MET A 287 10.52 -36.91 -11.45
N ALA A 288 9.78 -35.80 -11.30
CA ALA A 288 10.37 -34.47 -11.24
C ALA A 288 11.33 -34.30 -10.05
N ARG A 289 10.97 -34.82 -8.87
CA ARG A 289 11.86 -34.84 -7.69
C ARG A 289 13.11 -35.66 -7.94
N ARG A 290 12.98 -36.88 -8.48
CA ARG A 290 14.14 -37.73 -8.81
C ARG A 290 15.07 -37.03 -9.79
N TYR A 291 14.53 -36.32 -10.78
CA TYR A 291 15.30 -35.53 -11.72
C TYR A 291 16.07 -34.37 -11.06
N LEU A 292 15.51 -33.72 -10.05
CA LEU A 292 16.24 -32.72 -9.25
C LEU A 292 17.35 -33.39 -8.43
N ASN A 293 17.06 -34.55 -7.82
CA ASN A 293 18.02 -35.28 -7.02
C ASN A 293 19.24 -35.75 -7.83
N THR A 294 19.09 -36.12 -9.10
CA THR A 294 20.24 -36.52 -9.95
C THR A 294 21.22 -35.39 -10.19
N ARG A 295 20.77 -34.13 -10.11
CA ARG A 295 21.61 -32.92 -10.19
C ARG A 295 22.06 -32.42 -8.82
N GLY A 296 21.76 -33.16 -7.74
CA GLY A 296 22.10 -32.78 -6.37
C GLY A 296 21.22 -31.67 -5.80
N TRP A 297 20.05 -31.40 -6.38
CA TRP A 297 19.09 -30.44 -5.82
C TRP A 297 18.18 -31.14 -4.81
N PHE A 298 18.19 -30.68 -3.56
CA PHE A 298 17.25 -31.06 -2.48
C PHE A 298 17.02 -32.58 -2.31
N SER A 299 18.11 -33.35 -2.27
CA SER A 299 18.10 -34.83 -2.15
C SER A 299 17.28 -35.35 -0.96
N GLU A 300 17.32 -34.64 0.16
CA GLU A 300 16.72 -35.07 1.42
C GLU A 300 15.27 -34.62 1.61
N MET A 301 14.77 -33.63 0.84
CA MET A 301 13.45 -33.06 1.09
C MET A 301 12.32 -34.00 0.66
N THR A 302 11.31 -34.16 1.52
CA THR A 302 10.07 -34.84 1.15
C THR A 302 9.23 -33.96 0.22
N PRO A 303 8.30 -34.53 -0.59
CA PRO A 303 7.44 -33.73 -1.46
C PRO A 303 6.58 -32.72 -0.69
N GLU A 304 6.18 -33.06 0.54
CA GLU A 304 5.39 -32.18 1.40
C GLU A 304 6.24 -31.03 1.96
N GLU A 305 7.49 -31.30 2.36
CA GLU A 305 8.44 -30.25 2.75
C GLU A 305 8.74 -29.31 1.58
N MET A 306 8.96 -29.84 0.38
CA MET A 306 9.17 -29.02 -0.82
C MET A 306 8.00 -28.07 -1.07
N ARG A 307 6.75 -28.51 -0.88
CA ARG A 307 5.58 -27.64 -1.01
C ARG A 307 5.61 -26.48 -0.03
N VAL A 308 6.00 -26.74 1.21
CA VAL A 308 6.05 -25.72 2.27
C VAL A 308 7.18 -24.71 2.01
N VAL A 309 8.38 -25.20 1.68
CA VAL A 309 9.59 -24.38 1.48
C VAL A 309 9.47 -23.46 0.26
N PHE A 310 8.95 -24.02 -0.84
CA PHE A 310 8.84 -23.31 -2.11
C PHE A 310 7.49 -22.62 -2.31
N LEU A 311 6.60 -22.61 -1.32
CA LEU A 311 5.32 -21.89 -1.46
C LEU A 311 5.55 -20.40 -1.70
N ASN A 312 4.64 -19.76 -2.45
CA ASN A 312 4.69 -18.32 -2.67
C ASN A 312 4.60 -17.56 -1.33
N TYR A 313 5.72 -17.02 -0.87
CA TYR A 313 5.82 -16.29 0.40
C TYR A 313 5.05 -14.96 0.42
N ARG A 314 4.65 -14.45 -0.76
CA ARG A 314 3.86 -13.21 -0.89
C ARG A 314 2.36 -13.43 -0.68
N LEU A 315 1.89 -14.67 -0.72
CA LEU A 315 0.49 -14.98 -0.44
C LEU A 315 0.14 -14.69 1.04
N PRO A 316 -1.08 -14.21 1.33
CA PRO A 316 -1.59 -14.09 2.69
C PRO A 316 -1.50 -15.42 3.44
N GLN A 317 -1.36 -15.36 4.77
CA GLN A 317 -1.20 -16.56 5.58
C GLN A 317 -2.39 -17.52 5.47
N GLN A 318 -3.61 -17.01 5.43
CA GLN A 318 -4.82 -17.81 5.29
C GLN A 318 -4.84 -18.60 3.97
N ASP A 319 -4.50 -17.95 2.85
CA ASP A 319 -4.46 -18.62 1.54
C ASP A 319 -3.30 -19.60 1.42
N ARG A 320 -2.15 -19.30 2.03
CA ARG A 320 -1.04 -20.26 2.14
C ARG A 320 -1.46 -21.52 2.88
N GLN A 321 -2.13 -21.36 4.02
CA GLN A 321 -2.67 -22.49 4.78
C GLN A 321 -3.74 -23.25 3.98
N ARG A 322 -4.62 -22.54 3.26
CA ARG A 322 -5.62 -23.15 2.38
C ARG A 322 -4.99 -23.99 1.27
N GLN A 323 -3.91 -23.53 0.64
CA GLN A 323 -3.20 -24.28 -0.41
C GLN A 323 -2.41 -25.47 0.12
N LEU A 324 -1.89 -25.39 1.35
CA LEU A 324 -1.16 -26.49 1.98
C LEU A 324 -2.12 -27.59 2.47
N ASN A 325 -3.18 -27.19 3.17
CA ASN A 325 -4.15 -28.06 3.84
C ASN A 325 -5.38 -28.39 2.97
N MET A 326 -5.30 -28.15 1.66
CA MET A 326 -6.44 -28.41 0.76
C MET A 326 -6.80 -29.89 0.79
N THR A 327 -8.04 -30.20 1.19
CA THR A 327 -8.58 -31.57 1.14
C THR A 327 -8.91 -31.95 -0.30
N ASP A 328 -8.96 -33.25 -0.59
CA ASP A 328 -9.25 -33.72 -1.95
C ASP A 328 -10.66 -33.29 -2.42
N GLU A 329 -11.63 -33.22 -1.52
CA GLU A 329 -12.97 -32.67 -1.78
C GLU A 329 -12.93 -31.19 -2.19
N GLN A 330 -12.14 -30.37 -1.49
CA GLN A 330 -11.96 -28.96 -1.85
C GLN A 330 -11.24 -28.79 -3.18
N ALA A 331 -10.31 -29.70 -3.51
CA ALA A 331 -9.64 -29.71 -4.80
C ALA A 331 -10.61 -30.07 -5.95
N GLN A 332 -11.56 -30.98 -5.73
CA GLN A 332 -12.60 -31.34 -6.70
C GLN A 332 -13.57 -30.18 -6.98
N SER A 333 -13.82 -29.31 -6.00
CA SER A 333 -14.67 -28.12 -6.19
C SER A 333 -14.11 -27.09 -7.19
N GLN A 334 -12.79 -27.08 -7.41
CA GLN A 334 -12.10 -26.15 -8.30
C GLN A 334 -11.84 -26.78 -9.68
N THR A 335 -12.86 -27.42 -10.23
CA THR A 335 -12.83 -28.07 -11.53
C THR A 335 -13.26 -27.14 -12.64
N TYR A 336 -12.73 -27.36 -13.83
CA TYR A 336 -13.27 -26.73 -15.04
C TYR A 336 -14.55 -27.47 -15.42
N TRP A 337 -15.70 -26.84 -15.25
CA TRP A 337 -16.98 -27.45 -15.63
C TRP A 337 -17.18 -27.32 -17.14
N SER A 338 -17.50 -28.43 -17.80
CA SER A 338 -18.09 -28.38 -19.13
C SER A 338 -19.61 -28.40 -19.00
N ARG A 339 -20.30 -27.73 -19.91
CA ARG A 339 -21.77 -27.65 -19.92
C ARG A 339 -22.43 -29.02 -20.10
N ASP A 340 -21.68 -29.99 -20.64
CA ASP A 340 -22.14 -31.34 -21.01
C ASP A 340 -21.59 -32.46 -20.10
N ALA A 341 -20.82 -32.14 -19.06
CA ALA A 341 -20.35 -33.14 -18.11
C ALA A 341 -21.51 -33.53 -17.16
N ALA A 342 -22.23 -34.59 -17.53
CA ALA A 342 -22.95 -35.38 -16.54
C ALA A 342 -21.94 -35.87 -15.48
N PRO A 343 -22.28 -35.87 -14.18
CA PRO A 343 -21.40 -36.39 -13.16
C PRO A 343 -21.16 -37.87 -13.43
N SER A 344 -19.96 -38.22 -13.89
CA SER A 344 -19.51 -39.60 -13.95
C SER A 344 -19.33 -40.08 -12.52
N HIS A 345 -20.35 -40.77 -12.01
CA HIS A 345 -20.36 -41.47 -10.72
C HIS A 345 -19.28 -42.56 -10.64
#